data_AF-A0A832ZWB4-F1
#
_entry.id   AF-A0A832ZWB4-F1
#
_cell.length_a   1.000
_cell.length_b   1.000
_cell.length_c   1.000
_cell.angle_alpha   90.00
_cell.angle_beta   90.00
_cell.angle_gamma   90.00
#
_symmetry.space_group_name_H-M   'P 1'
#
loop_
_entity.id
_entity.type
_entity.pdbx_description
1 polymer ?
#
loop_
_entity_poly.entity_id
_entity_poly.type
_entity_poly.pdbx_seq_one_letter_code
_entity_poly.pdbx_strand_id
1 'polypeptide(L)'
;MSKKSKKKGAFIIEREYIDDQRIIEPEHLKLEEVDMSGRWGVLVLPRTIEEFNHSLYEEIKNHPRGRNIHKCWQCGNCTAACPVAEENPLFNPRYFIHIVKMGYKLELEKFKDYIYLCGSCGRCSEVCPKGVDPSGVMEAIGTVLRRYKL
;
A
#
# COMPACT_ATOMS: atom_id res chain seq x y z
N MET A 1 -5.61 3.37 35.89
CA MET A 1 -4.67 2.59 35.05
C MET A 1 -5.44 2.03 33.86
N SER A 2 -5.29 2.65 32.69
CA SER A 2 -6.01 2.25 31.47
C SER A 2 -5.60 0.84 31.05
N LYS A 3 -6.57 -0.09 30.92
CA LYS A 3 -6.36 -1.42 30.35
C LYS A 3 -5.84 -1.23 28.93
N LYS A 4 -4.52 -1.33 28.71
CA LYS A 4 -3.96 -1.41 27.36
C LYS A 4 -4.65 -2.57 26.66
N SER A 5 -5.46 -2.28 25.65
CA SER A 5 -6.07 -3.27 24.77
C SER A 5 -4.95 -4.20 24.27
N LYS A 6 -5.04 -5.50 24.57
CA LYS A 6 -4.04 -6.47 24.11
C LYS A 6 -4.11 -6.53 22.58
N LYS A 7 -2.97 -6.37 21.91
CA LYS A 7 -2.86 -6.49 20.44
C LYS A 7 -3.27 -7.91 20.04
N LYS A 8 -4.18 -8.05 19.07
CA LYS A 8 -4.65 -9.37 18.57
C LYS A 8 -3.48 -10.26 18.19
N GLY A 9 -3.51 -11.54 18.53
CA GLY A 9 -2.46 -12.50 18.14
C GLY A 9 -1.08 -12.17 18.71
N ALA A 10 -1.00 -11.61 19.92
CA ALA A 10 0.26 -11.19 20.56
C ALA A 10 1.30 -12.32 20.75
N PHE A 11 0.90 -13.58 20.65
CA PHE A 11 1.76 -14.76 20.77
C PHE A 11 2.30 -15.28 19.43
N ILE A 12 1.87 -14.68 18.30
CA ILE A 12 2.36 -15.05 16.98
C ILE A 12 3.81 -14.57 16.85
N ILE A 13 4.70 -15.46 16.45
CA ILE A 13 6.09 -15.11 16.12
C ILE A 13 6.04 -14.22 14.88
N GLU A 14 6.80 -13.12 14.85
CA GLU A 14 6.83 -12.18 13.71
C GLU A 14 5.47 -11.49 13.45
N ARG A 15 4.70 -11.24 14.51
CA ARG A 15 3.36 -10.62 14.49
C ARG A 15 3.31 -9.25 13.79
N GLU A 16 4.41 -8.51 13.79
CA GLU A 16 4.55 -7.21 13.15
C GLU A 16 4.33 -7.24 11.64
N TYR A 17 4.52 -8.39 10.98
CA TYR A 17 4.32 -8.55 9.53
C TYR A 17 2.88 -8.93 9.15
N ILE A 18 1.97 -9.03 10.12
CA ILE A 18 0.58 -9.44 9.89
C ILE A 18 -0.33 -8.27 10.23
N ASP A 19 -1.15 -7.84 9.25
CA ASP A 19 -2.17 -6.83 9.47
C ASP A 19 -3.16 -7.28 10.55
N ASP A 20 -3.50 -6.40 11.50
CA ASP A 20 -4.46 -6.70 12.57
C ASP A 20 -5.83 -7.16 12.03
N GLN A 21 -6.21 -6.66 10.85
CA GLN A 21 -7.44 -7.02 10.14
C GLN A 21 -7.45 -8.48 9.65
N ARG A 22 -6.27 -9.09 9.50
CA ARG A 22 -6.12 -10.49 9.06
C ARG A 22 -6.12 -11.47 10.22
N ILE A 23 -6.20 -11.01 11.48
CA ILE A 23 -6.16 -11.88 12.65
C ILE A 23 -7.56 -11.98 13.25
N ILE A 24 -8.07 -13.21 13.24
CA ILE A 24 -9.30 -13.59 13.90
C ILE A 24 -8.91 -14.31 15.19
N GLU A 25 -9.28 -13.72 16.32
CA GLU A 25 -9.06 -14.28 17.66
C GLU A 25 -10.42 -14.42 18.35
N PRO A 26 -11.10 -15.55 18.14
CA PRO A 26 -12.43 -15.79 18.70
C PRO A 26 -12.33 -16.04 20.21
N GLU A 27 -13.19 -15.40 21.01
CA GLU A 27 -13.25 -15.61 22.46
C GLU A 27 -13.73 -17.03 22.81
N HIS A 28 -14.67 -17.56 22.01
CA HIS A 28 -15.20 -18.91 22.15
C HIS A 28 -15.22 -19.61 20.79
N LEU A 29 -14.51 -20.74 20.68
CA LEU A 29 -14.47 -21.54 19.46
C LEU A 29 -14.57 -23.02 19.83
N LYS A 30 -15.66 -23.67 19.43
CA LYS A 30 -15.84 -25.12 19.57
C LYS A 30 -15.91 -25.75 18.18
N LEU A 31 -15.17 -26.82 17.99
CA LEU A 31 -15.27 -27.68 16.82
C LEU A 31 -15.80 -29.03 17.29
N GLU A 32 -17.06 -29.30 16.96
CA GLU A 32 -17.79 -30.45 17.49
C GLU A 32 -17.76 -30.43 19.02
N GLU A 33 -17.05 -31.38 19.65
CA GLU A 33 -16.91 -31.51 21.09
C GLU A 33 -15.58 -30.93 21.62
N VAL A 34 -14.69 -30.46 20.73
CA VAL A 34 -13.36 -29.97 21.09
C VAL A 34 -13.39 -28.45 21.27
N ASP A 35 -13.00 -27.97 22.45
CA ASP A 35 -12.77 -26.55 22.70
C ASP A 35 -11.43 -26.12 22.06
N MET A 36 -11.52 -25.26 21.06
CA MET A 36 -10.39 -24.66 20.36
C MET A 36 -10.21 -23.18 20.72
N SER A 37 -10.82 -22.70 21.80
CA SER A 37 -10.65 -21.31 22.25
C SER A 37 -9.21 -21.00 22.65
N GLY A 38 -8.87 -19.71 22.61
CA GLY A 38 -7.52 -19.22 22.94
C GLY A 38 -6.51 -19.40 21.80
N ARG A 39 -5.25 -19.71 22.16
CA ARG A 39 -4.10 -19.64 21.25
C ARG A 39 -4.26 -20.48 19.97
N TRP A 40 -4.82 -21.68 20.09
CA TRP A 40 -4.96 -22.63 18.98
C TRP A 40 -6.09 -22.26 18.01
N GLY A 41 -7.06 -21.46 18.46
CA GLY A 41 -8.20 -20.99 17.65
C GLY A 41 -7.93 -19.70 16.88
N VAL A 42 -6.73 -19.14 16.96
CA VAL A 42 -6.39 -17.92 16.22
C VAL A 42 -6.12 -18.25 14.77
N LEU A 43 -6.85 -17.56 13.90
CA LEU A 43 -6.72 -17.71 12.46
C LEU A 43 -6.05 -16.47 11.87
N VAL A 44 -5.07 -16.71 11.01
CA VAL A 44 -4.46 -15.69 10.18
C VAL A 44 -4.98 -15.86 8.76
N LEU A 45 -5.74 -14.87 8.28
CA LEU A 45 -6.28 -14.86 6.93
C LEU A 45 -5.15 -14.75 5.89
N PRO A 46 -5.26 -15.46 4.75
CA PRO A 46 -4.22 -15.47 3.72
C PRO A 46 -4.00 -14.08 3.14
N ARG A 47 -2.76 -13.77 2.74
CA ARG A 47 -2.39 -12.49 2.10
C ARG A 47 -2.71 -12.41 0.60
N THR A 48 -3.42 -13.40 0.07
CA THR A 48 -3.81 -13.46 -1.33
C THR A 48 -4.56 -12.19 -1.72
N ILE A 49 -4.14 -11.59 -2.84
CA ILE A 49 -4.86 -10.49 -3.48
C ILE A 49 -5.77 -11.14 -4.49
N GLU A 50 -7.07 -10.91 -4.36
CA GLU A 50 -8.08 -11.47 -5.27
C GLU A 50 -8.64 -10.40 -6.22
N GLU A 51 -8.54 -9.12 -5.83
CA GLU A 51 -9.07 -7.99 -6.59
C GLU A 51 -7.96 -7.23 -7.32
N PHE A 52 -8.00 -7.29 -8.66
CA PHE A 52 -7.08 -6.60 -9.56
C PHE A 52 -7.91 -5.70 -10.46
N ASN A 53 -7.74 -4.39 -10.34
CA ASN A 53 -8.46 -3.43 -11.17
C ASN A 53 -7.50 -2.45 -11.86
N HIS A 54 -7.34 -2.62 -13.17
CA HIS A 54 -6.51 -1.76 -14.00
C HIS A 54 -7.21 -0.45 -14.44
N SER A 55 -8.46 -0.19 -14.05
CA SER A 55 -9.13 1.08 -14.36
C SER A 55 -8.34 2.27 -13.85
N LEU A 56 -7.82 2.16 -12.62
CA LEU A 56 -6.96 3.17 -12.00
C LEU A 56 -5.69 3.43 -12.82
N TYR A 57 -5.05 2.36 -13.31
CA TYR A 57 -3.87 2.47 -14.16
C TYR A 57 -4.18 3.19 -15.48
N GLU A 58 -5.28 2.83 -16.15
CA GLU A 58 -5.68 3.49 -17.39
C GLU A 58 -6.07 4.96 -17.17
N GLU A 59 -6.75 5.29 -16.07
CA GLU A 59 -7.03 6.68 -15.69
C GLU A 59 -5.75 7.50 -15.49
N ILE A 60 -4.78 6.95 -14.76
CA ILE A 60 -3.49 7.61 -14.53
C ILE A 60 -2.69 7.76 -15.83
N LYS A 61 -2.71 6.73 -16.68
CA LYS A 61 -2.07 6.77 -18.01
C LYS A 61 -2.73 7.80 -18.92
N ASN A 62 -4.04 8.03 -18.79
CA ASN A 62 -4.75 9.08 -19.53
C ASN A 62 -4.53 10.49 -18.96
N HIS A 63 -3.99 10.61 -17.74
CA HIS A 63 -3.59 11.90 -17.18
C HIS A 63 -2.42 12.49 -18.00
N PRO A 64 -2.43 13.80 -18.36
CA PRO A 64 -1.40 14.41 -19.22
C PRO A 64 0.04 14.17 -18.75
N ARG A 65 0.24 14.15 -17.42
CA ARG A 65 1.53 13.90 -16.77
C ARG A 65 1.77 12.44 -16.34
N GLY A 66 0.79 11.55 -16.52
CA GLY A 66 0.90 10.13 -16.20
C GLY A 66 1.08 9.21 -17.41
N ARG A 67 1.02 9.74 -18.65
CA ARG A 67 1.09 8.98 -19.91
C ARG A 67 2.22 7.96 -20.02
N ASN A 68 3.38 8.25 -19.44
CA ASN A 68 4.57 7.42 -19.53
C ASN A 68 4.71 6.38 -18.39
N ILE A 69 3.70 6.23 -17.52
CA ILE A 69 3.73 5.27 -16.40
C ILE A 69 4.08 3.84 -16.81
N HIS A 70 3.63 3.42 -18.00
CA HIS A 70 3.88 2.10 -18.58
C HIS A 70 5.38 1.79 -18.74
N LYS A 71 6.22 2.82 -18.96
CA LYS A 71 7.68 2.68 -19.16
C LYS A 71 8.45 2.35 -17.88
N CYS A 72 7.81 2.43 -16.71
CA CYS A 72 8.45 2.15 -15.43
C CYS A 72 8.82 0.67 -15.31
N TRP A 73 10.11 0.42 -15.05
CA TRP A 73 10.72 -0.92 -14.89
C TRP A 73 11.29 -1.14 -13.47
N GLN A 74 10.91 -0.29 -12.52
CA GLN A 74 11.17 -0.49 -11.08
C GLN A 74 12.63 -0.34 -10.60
N CYS A 75 13.47 0.43 -11.30
CA CYS A 75 14.88 0.64 -10.90
C CYS A 75 15.08 1.43 -9.58
N GLY A 76 14.13 2.28 -9.17
CA GLY A 76 14.16 2.95 -7.87
C GLY A 76 14.92 4.28 -7.76
N ASN A 77 15.50 4.80 -8.85
CA ASN A 77 16.13 6.14 -8.85
C ASN A 77 15.21 7.24 -8.31
N CYS A 78 13.90 7.14 -8.62
CA CYS A 78 12.91 8.10 -8.15
C CYS A 78 12.77 8.14 -6.62
N THR A 79 12.88 6.99 -5.96
CA THR A 79 12.84 6.89 -4.50
C THR A 79 14.13 7.42 -3.89
N ALA A 80 15.28 7.04 -4.46
CA ALA A 80 16.60 7.48 -4.00
C ALA A 80 16.80 9.01 -4.09
N ALA A 81 16.22 9.66 -5.12
CA ALA A 81 16.31 11.11 -5.29
C ALA A 81 15.24 11.91 -4.51
N CYS A 82 14.30 11.23 -3.84
CA CYS A 82 13.16 11.90 -3.20
C CYS A 82 13.47 12.25 -1.74
N PRO A 83 13.49 13.53 -1.35
CA PRO A 83 13.74 13.92 0.05
C PRO A 83 12.61 13.46 0.99
N VAL A 84 11.37 13.35 0.48
CA VAL A 84 10.23 12.87 1.30
C VAL A 84 10.37 11.38 1.60
N ALA A 85 10.91 10.59 0.66
CA ALA A 85 11.13 9.17 0.88
C ALA A 85 12.28 8.90 1.85
N GLU A 86 13.27 9.81 1.91
CA GLU A 86 14.36 9.79 2.87
C GLU A 86 13.85 10.03 4.31
N GLU A 87 13.02 11.06 4.48
CA GLU A 87 12.45 11.40 5.80
C GLU A 87 11.33 10.44 6.24
N ASN A 88 10.54 9.92 5.30
CA ASN A 88 9.42 9.04 5.58
C ASN A 88 9.47 7.77 4.71
N PRO A 89 9.92 6.63 5.26
CA PRO A 89 10.01 5.36 4.53
C PRO A 89 8.69 4.84 3.96
N LEU A 90 7.54 5.30 4.48
CA LEU A 90 6.21 4.94 3.96
C LEU A 90 5.86 5.72 2.69
N PHE A 91 6.56 6.82 2.39
CA PHE A 91 6.46 7.52 1.12
C PHE A 91 7.42 6.93 0.09
N ASN A 92 6.91 6.15 -0.86
CA ASN A 92 7.76 5.52 -1.86
C ASN A 92 7.15 5.64 -3.27
N PRO A 93 7.59 6.61 -4.10
CA PRO A 93 7.01 6.84 -5.43
C PRO A 93 7.17 5.63 -6.35
N ARG A 94 8.26 4.86 -6.23
CA ARG A 94 8.45 3.61 -6.98
C ARG A 94 7.35 2.59 -6.63
N TYR A 95 7.07 2.42 -5.33
CA TYR A 95 6.09 1.47 -4.83
C TYR A 95 4.68 1.86 -5.26
N PHE A 96 4.30 3.13 -5.15
CA PHE A 96 2.99 3.60 -5.59
C PHE A 96 2.77 3.39 -7.09
N ILE A 97 3.79 3.66 -7.91
CA ILE A 97 3.75 3.35 -9.35
C ILE A 97 3.57 1.84 -9.57
N HIS A 98 4.24 0.99 -8.79
CA HIS A 98 4.11 -0.46 -8.89
C HIS A 98 2.69 -0.93 -8.58
N ILE A 99 2.14 -0.54 -7.43
CA ILE A 99 0.78 -0.88 -6.99
C ILE A 99 -0.25 -0.48 -8.05
N VAL A 100 -0.13 0.74 -8.58
CA VAL A 100 -1.00 1.24 -9.65
C VAL A 100 -0.89 0.34 -10.89
N LYS A 101 0.32 0.04 -11.36
CA LYS A 101 0.53 -0.81 -12.53
C LYS A 101 -0.04 -2.23 -12.34
N MET A 102 0.01 -2.75 -11.12
CA MET A 102 -0.55 -4.06 -10.77
C MET A 102 -2.06 -4.05 -10.57
N GLY A 103 -2.69 -2.88 -10.48
CA GLY A 103 -4.13 -2.75 -10.24
C GLY A 103 -4.55 -3.00 -8.79
N TYR A 104 -3.63 -2.84 -7.83
CA TYR A 104 -3.85 -3.17 -6.41
C TYR A 104 -4.50 -2.00 -5.65
N LYS A 105 -5.76 -1.73 -5.94
CA LYS A 105 -6.46 -0.55 -5.40
C LYS A 105 -6.49 -0.52 -3.86
N LEU A 106 -6.88 -1.62 -3.22
CA LEU A 106 -6.95 -1.73 -1.75
C LEU A 106 -5.59 -1.51 -1.08
N GLU A 107 -4.51 -1.96 -1.73
CA GLU A 107 -3.16 -1.72 -1.23
C GLU A 107 -2.80 -0.24 -1.35
N LEU A 108 -3.16 0.42 -2.45
CA LEU A 108 -2.93 1.87 -2.61
C LEU A 108 -3.68 2.70 -1.55
N GLU A 109 -4.90 2.29 -1.21
CA GLU A 109 -5.74 2.96 -0.20
C GLU A 109 -5.07 3.01 1.18
N LYS A 110 -4.33 1.96 1.57
CA LYS A 110 -3.57 1.94 2.82
C LYS A 110 -2.54 3.06 2.91
N PHE A 111 -2.04 3.53 1.76
CA PHE A 111 -1.01 4.56 1.69
C PHE A 111 -1.52 5.95 1.28
N LYS A 112 -2.84 6.14 1.20
CA LYS A 112 -3.46 7.38 0.70
C LYS A 112 -2.93 8.64 1.40
N ASP A 113 -2.74 8.59 2.71
CA ASP A 113 -2.31 9.75 3.51
C ASP A 113 -0.84 10.10 3.22
N TYR A 114 -0.02 9.11 2.87
CA TYR A 114 1.37 9.32 2.49
C TYR A 114 1.48 9.86 1.07
N ILE A 115 0.64 9.46 0.13
CA ILE A 115 0.70 9.89 -1.28
C ILE A 115 0.67 11.43 -1.40
N TYR A 116 -0.11 12.11 -0.55
CA TYR A 116 -0.21 13.58 -0.54
C TYR A 116 1.00 14.30 0.04
N LEU A 117 1.98 13.59 0.62
CA LEU A 117 3.25 14.18 1.07
C LEU A 117 4.15 14.60 -0.11
N CYS A 118 3.79 14.24 -1.35
CA CYS A 118 4.56 14.63 -2.52
C CYS A 118 4.59 16.17 -2.69
N GLY A 119 5.75 16.77 -2.44
CA GLY A 119 5.98 18.21 -2.65
C GLY A 119 6.11 18.65 -4.12
N SER A 120 5.86 17.75 -5.09
CA SER A 120 5.92 18.05 -6.53
C SER A 120 7.22 18.72 -7.01
N CYS A 121 8.36 18.42 -6.38
CA CYS A 121 9.64 19.07 -6.66
C CYS A 121 10.35 18.59 -7.93
N GLY A 122 9.86 17.54 -8.60
CA GLY A 122 10.37 17.10 -9.91
C GLY A 122 11.69 16.31 -9.92
N ARG A 123 12.47 16.27 -8.83
CA ARG A 123 13.77 15.56 -8.77
C ARG A 123 13.70 14.11 -9.26
N CYS A 124 12.65 13.39 -8.88
CA CYS A 124 12.43 12.00 -9.28
C CYS A 124 12.21 11.83 -10.80
N SER A 125 11.72 12.87 -11.48
CA SER A 125 11.50 12.91 -12.93
C SER A 125 12.79 13.16 -13.69
N GLU A 126 13.68 14.02 -13.17
CA GLU A 126 14.99 14.31 -13.76
C GLU A 126 15.90 13.07 -13.79
N VAL A 127 15.90 12.29 -12.71
CA VAL A 127 16.77 11.11 -12.58
C VAL A 127 16.20 9.84 -13.25
N CYS A 128 15.02 9.91 -13.87
CA CYS A 128 14.35 8.73 -14.41
C CYS A 128 14.93 8.33 -15.78
N PRO A 129 15.63 7.18 -15.89
CA PRO A 129 16.29 6.79 -17.15
C PRO A 129 15.31 6.37 -18.26
N LYS A 130 14.02 6.19 -17.92
CA LYS A 130 12.96 5.79 -18.85
C LYS A 130 11.97 6.91 -19.19
N GLY A 131 12.17 8.11 -18.64
CA GLY A 131 11.30 9.27 -18.91
C GLY A 131 9.85 9.08 -18.47
N VAL A 132 9.62 8.49 -17.30
CA VAL A 132 8.26 8.19 -16.77
C VAL A 132 7.51 9.44 -16.27
N ASP A 133 8.24 10.47 -15.83
CA ASP A 133 7.72 11.58 -14.99
C ASP A 133 7.05 11.08 -13.68
N PRO A 134 7.79 10.47 -12.72
CA PRO A 134 7.23 10.03 -11.45
C PRO A 134 6.54 11.15 -10.66
N SER A 135 7.02 12.40 -10.72
CA SER A 135 6.34 13.53 -10.08
C SER A 135 4.94 13.75 -10.69
N GLY A 136 4.84 13.70 -12.02
CA GLY A 136 3.58 13.77 -12.75
C GLY A 136 2.63 12.60 -12.47
N VAL A 137 3.19 11.39 -12.29
CA VAL A 137 2.41 10.22 -11.89
C VAL A 137 1.88 10.37 -10.47
N MET A 138 2.66 10.90 -9.52
CA MET A 138 2.18 11.17 -8.16
C MET A 138 0.99 12.16 -8.15
N GLU A 139 1.08 13.23 -8.94
CA GLU A 139 -0.01 14.19 -9.13
C GLU A 139 -1.27 13.51 -9.71
N ALA A 140 -1.09 12.64 -10.71
CA ALA A 140 -2.19 11.88 -11.32
C ALA A 140 -2.85 10.94 -10.29
N ILE A 141 -2.06 10.22 -9.50
CA ILE A 141 -2.55 9.33 -8.45
C ILE A 141 -3.39 10.12 -7.44
N GLY A 142 -2.87 11.22 -6.89
CA GLY A 142 -3.60 12.05 -5.94
C GLY A 142 -4.90 12.62 -6.52
N THR A 143 -4.91 12.98 -7.80
CA THR A 143 -6.12 13.46 -8.48
C THR A 143 -7.16 12.37 -8.64
N VAL A 144 -6.76 11.15 -9.01
CA VAL A 144 -7.69 10.03 -9.15
C VAL A 144 -8.22 9.60 -7.78
N LEU A 145 -7.37 9.47 -6.76
CA LEU A 145 -7.81 9.09 -5.40
C LEU A 145 -8.90 10.02 -4.84
N ARG A 146 -8.79 11.34 -5.06
CA ARG A 146 -9.83 12.29 -4.67
C ARG A 146 -11.20 11.99 -5.29
N ARG A 147 -11.25 11.47 -6.52
CA ARG A 147 -12.52 11.14 -7.20
C ARG A 147 -13.17 9.88 -6.64
N TYR A 148 -12.35 8.93 -6.20
CA TYR A 148 -12.83 7.68 -5.60
C TYR A 148 -13.33 7.85 -4.16
N LYS A 149 -13.32 9.07 -3.59
CA LYS A 149 -13.67 9.37 -2.19
C LYS A 149 -12.95 8.47 -1.18
N LEU A 150 -11.69 8.15 -1.48
CA LEU A 150 -10.82 7.34 -0.64
C LEU A 150 -10.12 8.24 0.39
#